data_AF-A0A1R1SA47-F1
#
_entry.id   AF-A0A1R1SA47-F1
#
_cell.length_a   1.000
_cell.length_b   1.000
_cell.length_c   1.000
_cell.angle_alpha   90.00
_cell.angle_beta   90.00
_cell.angle_gamma   90.00
#
_symmetry.space_group_name_H-M   'P 1'
#
loop_
_entity.id
_entity.type
_entity.pdbx_description
1 polymer ?
#
loop_
_entity_poly.entity_id
_entity_poly.type
_entity_poly.pdbx_seq_one_letter_code
_entity_poly.pdbx_strand_id
1 'polypeptide(L)'
;MPRPRGDGRLAERLALSAATTEGAHLATGDFHDWLAERGRAHEFQVERIPFDRLDGWSFEESTGNLTHRSGRFFTVEGLHVTERDGPYGDGPYADWYQPIIKQPEVGILGILVKEFDGVPHFLMQAKMEPGNPNLLQLSPTVQATRSNYTQAHRGAAVKYIEYFVGPGRGRVIADVLQSEHGSWFFRKSNRNMIVEATGDVPLLDDFCWLTLGQLGELLHQDHTVNMDSRTVLSCLPVPDPTGLALLPDTELLSWITGERSRHDVRADRVPLAGLPGWRRHETAIEHEDGRYFKVVAVAVRAGNREVTGWTQPLFEPVAPGVTAFLVREFGGIPHVLVHARVEGGFLDTVELGPTVQYTPENYAHLPEKERPLFLDTVLAAGPDRIRYGALHSEEGGRFLNAVSRCLLVDATEAEAPLDPPPGYAWATPAQLSGLVRHGHYLNVQARTLLACLNALA
;
A
#
# COMPACT_ATOMS: atom_id res chain seq x y z
N MET A 1 -5.98 -18.58 -33.57
CA MET A 1 -6.06 -19.86 -32.85
C MET A 1 -6.13 -19.60 -31.35
N PRO A 2 -6.87 -20.40 -30.57
CA PRO A 2 -6.89 -20.31 -29.12
C PRO A 2 -5.49 -20.61 -28.53
N ARG A 3 -5.21 -20.05 -27.35
CA ARG A 3 -3.98 -20.29 -26.57
C ARG A 3 -4.37 -20.80 -25.17
N PRO A 4 -3.45 -21.45 -24.42
CA PRO A 4 -3.70 -21.84 -23.03
C PRO A 4 -4.15 -20.64 -22.17
N ARG A 5 -5.00 -20.90 -21.16
CA ARG A 5 -5.55 -19.86 -20.27
C ARG A 5 -4.50 -19.22 -19.35
N GLY A 6 -3.34 -19.84 -19.18
CA GLY A 6 -2.23 -19.33 -18.39
C GLY A 6 -0.89 -19.83 -18.91
N ASP A 7 0.19 -19.20 -18.45
CA ASP A 7 1.55 -19.67 -18.69
C ASP A 7 1.90 -20.74 -17.66
N GLY A 8 1.89 -22.01 -18.07
CA GLY A 8 2.17 -23.14 -17.19
C GLY A 8 3.58 -23.15 -16.60
N ARG A 9 4.54 -22.39 -17.17
CA ARG A 9 5.91 -22.30 -16.68
C ARG A 9 6.18 -21.07 -15.81
N LEU A 10 5.24 -20.13 -15.73
CA LEU A 10 5.44 -18.89 -14.98
C LEU A 10 5.67 -19.16 -13.49
N ALA A 11 4.89 -20.07 -12.90
CA ALA A 11 5.06 -20.50 -11.51
C ALA A 11 6.48 -21.02 -11.22
N GLU A 12 7.00 -21.92 -12.08
CA GLU A 12 8.35 -22.49 -11.95
C GLU A 12 9.43 -21.40 -12.05
N ARG A 13 9.27 -20.45 -12.97
CA ARG A 13 10.22 -19.34 -13.18
C ARG A 13 10.24 -18.37 -12.00
N LEU A 14 9.07 -18.05 -11.44
CA LEU A 14 8.98 -17.21 -10.25
C LEU A 14 9.56 -17.92 -9.03
N ALA A 15 9.31 -19.22 -8.85
CA ALA A 15 9.92 -20.02 -7.79
C ALA A 15 11.46 -20.07 -7.93
N LEU A 16 11.98 -20.21 -9.15
CA LEU A 16 13.42 -20.14 -9.41
C LEU A 16 14.00 -18.76 -9.03
N SER A 17 13.32 -17.68 -9.41
CA SER A 17 13.73 -16.31 -9.03
C SER A 17 13.69 -16.11 -7.51
N ALA A 18 12.69 -16.66 -6.83
CA ALA A 18 12.57 -16.57 -5.37
C ALA A 18 13.68 -17.35 -4.64
N ALA A 19 14.08 -18.50 -5.17
CA ALA A 19 15.18 -19.31 -4.64
C ALA A 19 16.58 -18.76 -4.97
N THR A 20 16.69 -17.75 -5.84
CA THR A 20 17.97 -17.19 -6.28
C THR A 20 18.23 -15.87 -5.54
N THR A 21 19.27 -15.82 -4.71
CA THR A 21 19.64 -14.60 -3.95
C THR A 21 20.87 -13.87 -4.52
N GLU A 22 21.55 -14.48 -5.50
CA GLU A 22 22.65 -13.86 -6.23
C GLU A 22 22.16 -13.40 -7.60
N GLY A 23 21.92 -12.09 -7.73
CA GLY A 23 21.46 -11.47 -8.98
C GLY A 23 22.57 -11.27 -10.01
N ALA A 24 22.18 -11.11 -11.28
CA ALA A 24 23.12 -10.96 -12.40
C ALA A 24 23.84 -9.59 -12.45
N HIS A 25 23.37 -8.59 -11.71
CA HIS A 25 23.84 -7.20 -11.83
C HIS A 25 24.34 -6.59 -10.52
N LEU A 26 23.65 -6.84 -9.41
CA LEU A 26 23.95 -6.27 -8.10
C LEU A 26 23.79 -7.37 -7.05
N ALA A 27 24.84 -7.67 -6.29
CA ALA A 27 24.73 -8.58 -5.16
C ALA A 27 23.95 -7.91 -4.02
N THR A 28 23.18 -8.67 -3.23
CA THR A 28 22.39 -8.07 -2.14
C THR A 28 23.28 -7.41 -1.08
N GLY A 29 24.49 -7.93 -0.86
CA GLY A 29 25.48 -7.33 0.04
C GLY A 29 25.91 -5.92 -0.37
N ASP A 30 25.94 -5.63 -1.68
CA ASP A 30 26.34 -4.33 -2.23
C ASP A 30 25.15 -3.36 -2.39
N PHE A 31 23.93 -3.82 -2.12
CA PHE A 31 22.70 -3.05 -2.32
C PHE A 31 22.70 -1.73 -1.54
N HIS A 32 23.11 -1.78 -0.27
CA HIS A 32 23.10 -0.59 0.60
C HIS A 32 24.11 0.45 0.15
N ASP A 33 25.27 0.01 -0.32
CA ASP A 33 26.29 0.90 -0.87
C ASP A 33 25.81 1.57 -2.15
N TRP A 34 25.16 0.80 -3.04
CA TRP A 34 24.52 1.33 -4.24
C TRP A 34 23.43 2.36 -3.89
N LEU A 35 22.51 2.04 -2.98
CA LEU A 35 21.42 2.94 -2.58
C LEU A 35 21.97 4.22 -1.93
N ALA A 36 22.98 4.10 -1.08
CA ALA A 36 23.66 5.23 -0.46
C ALA A 36 24.42 6.09 -1.48
N GLU A 37 25.00 5.48 -2.51
CA GLU A 37 25.60 6.21 -3.63
C GLU A 37 24.56 7.02 -4.40
N ARG A 38 23.39 6.44 -4.70
CA ARG A 38 22.25 7.15 -5.32
C ARG A 38 21.77 8.30 -4.45
N GLY A 39 21.77 8.11 -3.13
CA GLY A 39 21.48 9.17 -2.15
C GLY A 39 22.49 10.33 -2.19
N ARG A 40 23.79 10.04 -2.38
CA ARG A 40 24.86 11.07 -2.45
C ARG A 40 24.96 11.74 -3.81
N ALA A 41 24.52 11.09 -4.88
CA ALA A 41 24.55 11.64 -6.23
C ALA A 41 23.67 12.89 -6.40
N HIS A 42 22.74 13.12 -5.48
CA HIS A 42 21.73 14.17 -5.58
C HIS A 42 21.47 14.84 -4.24
N GLU A 43 21.23 16.15 -4.25
CA GLU A 43 20.81 16.88 -3.05
C GLU A 43 19.30 16.70 -2.84
N PHE A 44 18.92 16.21 -1.65
CA PHE A 44 17.54 16.08 -1.21
C PHE A 44 17.32 16.87 0.07
N GLN A 45 16.32 17.75 0.06
CA GLN A 45 15.92 18.50 1.24
C GLN A 45 14.39 18.53 1.32
N VAL A 46 13.86 18.27 2.51
CA VAL A 46 12.44 18.42 2.82
C VAL A 46 12.32 19.27 4.08
N GLU A 47 11.59 20.37 3.99
CA GLU A 47 11.35 21.28 5.11
C GLU A 47 9.85 21.49 5.28
N ARG A 48 9.34 21.43 6.51
CA ARG A 48 7.96 21.84 6.79
C ARG A 48 7.83 23.35 6.61
N ILE A 49 6.73 23.77 6.00
CA ILE A 49 6.42 25.17 5.77
C ILE A 49 4.98 25.49 6.21
N PRO A 50 4.70 26.73 6.59
CA PRO A 50 3.34 27.29 6.60
C PRO A 50 2.59 27.06 5.29
N PHE A 51 1.26 26.94 5.36
CA PHE A 51 0.42 26.76 4.16
C PHE A 51 0.48 27.95 3.20
N ASP A 52 0.69 29.18 3.70
CA ASP A 52 0.79 30.39 2.88
C ASP A 52 2.07 30.44 2.01
N ARG A 53 3.05 29.59 2.32
CA ARG A 53 4.29 29.40 1.55
C ARG A 53 4.19 28.31 0.49
N LEU A 54 3.05 27.62 0.37
CA LEU A 54 2.84 26.68 -0.72
C LEU A 54 2.80 27.44 -2.06
N ASP A 55 3.70 27.11 -2.98
CA ASP A 55 3.60 27.54 -4.36
C ASP A 55 2.66 26.63 -5.14
N GLY A 56 1.67 27.24 -5.79
CA GLY A 56 0.72 26.56 -6.65
C GLY A 56 -0.44 25.89 -5.93
N TRP A 57 -0.41 25.80 -4.60
CA TRP A 57 -1.54 25.31 -3.83
C TRP A 57 -2.23 26.44 -3.07
N SER A 58 -3.54 26.37 -2.97
CA SER A 58 -4.34 27.33 -2.21
C SER A 58 -5.63 26.69 -1.70
N PHE A 59 -6.15 27.22 -0.61
CA PHE A 59 -7.50 26.90 -0.15
C PHE A 59 -8.52 27.63 -1.02
N GLU A 60 -9.46 26.89 -1.61
CA GLU A 60 -10.57 27.46 -2.38
C GLU A 60 -11.51 28.27 -1.48
N GLU A 61 -11.96 29.44 -1.94
CA GLU A 61 -12.77 30.36 -1.12
C GLU A 61 -14.14 29.77 -0.74
N SER A 62 -14.77 29.02 -1.65
CA SER A 62 -16.13 28.48 -1.46
C SER A 62 -16.17 27.22 -0.59
N THR A 63 -15.19 26.32 -0.75
CA THR A 63 -15.19 25.00 -0.11
C THR A 63 -14.13 24.87 0.98
N GLY A 64 -13.13 25.74 1.00
CA GLY A 64 -11.92 25.56 1.79
C GLY A 64 -11.07 24.37 1.39
N ASN A 65 -11.35 23.68 0.28
CA ASN A 65 -10.54 22.56 -0.18
C ASN A 65 -9.14 23.04 -0.56
N LEU A 66 -8.11 22.28 -0.19
CA LEU A 66 -6.73 22.58 -0.61
C LEU A 66 -6.52 21.98 -2.00
N THR A 67 -6.29 22.84 -2.98
CA THR A 67 -6.20 22.46 -4.40
C THR A 67 -4.97 23.06 -5.05
N HIS A 68 -4.48 22.45 -6.12
CA HIS A 68 -3.41 23.02 -6.94
C HIS A 68 -3.99 23.85 -8.10
N ARG A 69 -3.44 25.04 -8.37
CA ARG A 69 -3.86 26.00 -9.41
C ARG A 69 -4.00 25.40 -10.82
N SER A 70 -3.26 24.33 -11.10
CA SER A 70 -3.32 23.65 -12.41
C SER A 70 -4.49 22.67 -12.54
N GLY A 71 -5.24 22.40 -11.47
CA GLY A 71 -6.27 21.35 -11.41
C GLY A 71 -5.73 19.92 -11.51
N ARG A 72 -4.42 19.70 -11.24
CA ARG A 72 -3.75 18.40 -11.30
C ARG A 72 -3.29 17.96 -9.91
N PHE A 73 -2.56 16.84 -9.84
CA PHE A 73 -2.17 16.17 -8.60
C PHE A 73 -3.38 15.63 -7.84
N PHE A 74 -3.61 16.10 -6.62
CA PHE A 74 -4.71 15.70 -5.76
C PHE A 74 -5.32 16.93 -5.09
N THR A 75 -6.45 16.74 -4.42
CA THR A 75 -7.05 17.74 -3.54
C THR A 75 -7.14 17.17 -2.12
N VAL A 76 -7.10 18.05 -1.13
CA VAL A 76 -7.52 17.73 0.24
C VAL A 76 -8.91 18.31 0.43
N GLU A 77 -9.86 17.44 0.74
CA GLU A 77 -11.27 17.79 0.92
C GLU A 77 -11.79 17.27 2.24
N GLY A 78 -13.05 17.54 2.58
CA GLY A 78 -13.73 16.92 3.72
C GLY A 78 -14.44 15.62 3.32
N LEU A 79 -14.56 14.71 4.28
CA LEU A 79 -15.37 13.51 4.22
C LEU A 79 -16.26 13.46 5.46
N HIS A 80 -17.54 13.14 5.25
CA HIS A 80 -18.49 12.77 6.30
C HIS A 80 -18.83 11.30 6.13
N VAL A 81 -18.64 10.49 7.17
CA VAL A 81 -18.93 9.07 7.14
C VAL A 81 -19.94 8.73 8.22
N THR A 82 -20.97 7.97 7.84
CA THR A 82 -21.93 7.39 8.76
C THR A 82 -22.05 5.89 8.53
N GLU A 83 -21.92 5.10 9.59
CA GLU A 83 -22.33 3.71 9.64
C GLU A 83 -23.59 3.60 10.50
N ARG A 84 -24.65 2.99 9.97
CA ARG A 84 -25.93 2.87 10.70
C ARG A 84 -26.02 1.55 11.45
N ASP A 85 -26.61 1.62 12.64
CA ASP A 85 -27.09 0.47 13.39
C ASP A 85 -28.61 0.34 13.20
N GLY A 86 -29.03 -0.72 12.53
CA GLY A 86 -30.43 -1.05 12.25
C GLY A 86 -31.20 0.00 11.40
N PRO A 87 -32.34 -0.38 10.81
CA PRO A 87 -32.81 -1.75 10.60
C PRO A 87 -32.08 -2.46 9.43
N TYR A 88 -31.16 -1.78 8.74
CA TYR A 88 -30.54 -2.27 7.49
C TYR A 88 -29.02 -2.46 7.56
N GLY A 89 -28.39 -2.20 8.70
CA GLY A 89 -26.96 -2.42 8.93
C GLY A 89 -26.72 -3.02 10.31
N ASP A 90 -25.70 -3.86 10.44
CA ASP A 90 -25.31 -4.53 11.70
C ASP A 90 -24.65 -3.57 12.72
N GLY A 91 -24.22 -2.39 12.28
CA GLY A 91 -23.50 -1.42 13.11
C GLY A 91 -22.11 -1.91 13.57
N PRO A 92 -21.54 -1.28 14.62
CA PRO A 92 -22.16 -0.25 15.47
C PRO A 92 -22.37 1.09 14.76
N TYR A 93 -23.24 1.94 15.29
CA TYR A 93 -23.39 3.30 14.77
C TYR A 93 -22.07 4.07 14.91
N ALA A 94 -21.63 4.66 13.81
CA ALA A 94 -20.49 5.56 13.76
C ALA A 94 -20.83 6.79 12.91
N ASP A 95 -20.35 7.96 13.33
CA ASP A 95 -20.56 9.22 12.63
C ASP A 95 -19.36 10.13 12.87
N TRP A 96 -18.60 10.42 11.81
CA TRP A 96 -17.40 11.25 11.92
C TRP A 96 -17.09 12.03 10.66
N TYR A 97 -16.26 13.04 10.84
CA TYR A 97 -15.74 13.88 9.77
C TYR A 97 -14.22 13.80 9.75
N GLN A 98 -13.62 13.86 8.56
CA GLN A 98 -12.16 13.91 8.41
C GLN A 98 -11.71 14.53 7.09
N PRO A 99 -10.51 15.14 7.04
CA PRO A 99 -9.87 15.44 5.78
C PRO A 99 -9.61 14.15 4.99
N ILE A 100 -9.69 14.25 3.67
CA ILE A 100 -9.48 13.11 2.78
C ILE A 100 -8.74 13.56 1.53
N ILE A 101 -7.82 12.73 1.05
CA ILE A 101 -7.14 12.92 -0.23
C ILE A 101 -8.09 12.47 -1.34
N LYS A 102 -8.33 13.31 -2.33
CA LYS A 102 -9.02 12.92 -3.56
C LYS A 102 -8.10 13.10 -4.75
N GLN A 103 -7.87 11.99 -5.44
CA GLN A 103 -7.20 11.96 -6.73
C GLN A 103 -7.97 11.01 -7.64
N PRO A 104 -8.87 11.50 -8.51
CA PRO A 104 -9.72 10.64 -9.33
C PRO A 104 -8.94 9.85 -10.40
N GLU A 105 -7.67 10.19 -10.58
CA GLU A 105 -6.82 9.65 -11.62
C GLU A 105 -6.19 8.31 -11.19
N VAL A 106 -6.24 7.33 -12.09
CA VAL A 106 -5.54 6.05 -11.93
C VAL A 106 -4.10 6.20 -12.42
N GLY A 107 -3.14 6.10 -11.49
CA GLY A 107 -1.72 6.01 -11.80
C GLY A 107 -1.31 4.58 -12.19
N ILE A 108 -0.12 4.46 -12.75
CA ILE A 108 0.54 3.19 -13.06
C ILE A 108 1.63 2.96 -12.00
N LEU A 109 1.57 1.79 -11.38
CA LEU A 109 2.59 1.20 -10.53
C LEU A 109 3.08 -0.06 -11.25
N GLY A 110 4.21 0.04 -11.95
CA GLY A 110 4.68 -0.95 -12.89
C GLY A 110 6.05 -1.50 -12.52
N ILE A 111 6.16 -2.82 -12.38
CA ILE A 111 7.46 -3.51 -12.28
C ILE A 111 7.74 -4.24 -13.59
N LEU A 112 8.90 -3.99 -14.17
CA LEU A 112 9.39 -4.64 -15.36
C LEU A 112 10.18 -5.90 -14.99
N VAL A 113 9.97 -6.97 -15.74
CA VAL A 113 10.65 -8.26 -15.56
C VAL A 113 11.50 -8.56 -16.79
N LYS A 114 12.71 -9.08 -16.59
CA LYS A 114 13.55 -9.61 -17.67
C LYS A 114 14.36 -10.79 -17.16
N GLU A 115 14.54 -11.79 -18.00
CA GLU A 115 15.41 -12.91 -17.67
C GLU A 115 16.88 -12.60 -17.96
N PHE A 116 17.73 -12.95 -17.00
CA PHE A 116 19.17 -12.98 -17.12
C PHE A 116 19.63 -14.35 -16.66
N ASP A 117 20.41 -15.05 -17.49
CA ASP A 117 20.90 -16.41 -17.21
C ASP A 117 19.79 -17.40 -16.81
N GLY A 118 18.60 -17.24 -17.41
CA GLY A 118 17.42 -18.09 -17.16
C GLY A 118 16.64 -17.76 -15.87
N VAL A 119 17.04 -16.72 -15.13
CA VAL A 119 16.38 -16.29 -13.89
C VAL A 119 15.66 -14.95 -14.10
N PRO A 120 14.34 -14.86 -13.83
CA PRO A 120 13.63 -13.59 -13.83
C PRO A 120 14.21 -12.60 -12.82
N HIS A 121 14.48 -11.39 -13.28
CA HIS A 121 14.83 -10.22 -12.45
C HIS A 121 13.79 -9.13 -12.64
N PHE A 122 13.67 -8.26 -11.63
CA PHE A 122 12.70 -7.19 -11.49
C PHE A 122 13.46 -5.87 -11.46
N LEU A 123 13.10 -4.94 -12.35
CA LEU A 123 13.77 -3.65 -12.46
C LEU A 123 13.21 -2.70 -11.40
N MET A 124 13.96 -2.49 -10.32
CA MET A 124 13.56 -1.63 -9.23
C MET A 124 14.19 -0.25 -9.40
N GLN A 125 13.55 0.78 -8.85
CA GLN A 125 14.05 2.16 -8.92
C GLN A 125 14.40 2.66 -7.52
N ALA A 126 15.60 3.21 -7.32
CA ALA A 126 15.89 4.07 -6.18
C ALA A 126 15.14 5.40 -6.37
N LYS A 127 14.08 5.61 -5.59
CA LYS A 127 13.18 6.74 -5.75
C LYS A 127 13.13 7.58 -4.49
N MET A 128 13.37 8.88 -4.66
CA MET A 128 13.16 9.84 -3.59
C MET A 128 11.70 10.27 -3.56
N GLU A 129 11.09 10.17 -2.39
CA GLU A 129 9.79 10.76 -2.09
C GLU A 129 9.86 11.58 -0.80
N PRO A 130 9.23 12.76 -0.75
CA PRO A 130 9.47 13.73 0.32
C PRO A 130 8.96 13.28 1.69
N GLY A 131 8.01 12.35 1.72
CA GLY A 131 7.43 11.80 2.93
C GLY A 131 8.12 10.55 3.47
N ASN A 132 9.06 9.96 2.71
CA ASN A 132 9.80 8.78 3.16
C ASN A 132 10.69 9.14 4.36
N PRO A 133 10.69 8.35 5.46
CA PRO A 133 11.52 8.64 6.64
C PRO A 133 13.03 8.73 6.33
N ASN A 134 13.49 7.92 5.38
CA ASN A 134 14.87 7.86 4.89
C ASN A 134 15.04 8.46 3.48
N LEU A 135 14.04 9.19 2.99
CA LEU A 135 13.94 9.83 1.67
C LEU A 135 13.95 8.86 0.47
N LEU A 136 14.96 8.00 0.35
CA LEU A 136 15.20 7.12 -0.78
C LEU A 136 14.83 5.68 -0.44
N GLN A 137 13.93 5.09 -1.24
CA GLN A 137 13.48 3.69 -1.12
C GLN A 137 13.41 3.04 -2.50
N LEU A 138 13.28 1.72 -2.56
CA LEU A 138 13.00 1.01 -3.80
C LEU A 138 11.52 1.15 -4.17
N SER A 139 11.25 1.76 -5.32
CA SER A 139 9.95 1.83 -5.95
C SER A 139 9.83 0.87 -7.14
N PRO A 140 8.62 0.69 -7.70
CA PRO A 140 8.45 0.05 -8.98
C PRO A 140 9.27 0.75 -10.07
N THR A 141 9.53 0.05 -11.18
CA THR A 141 10.17 0.62 -12.39
C THR A 141 9.48 1.91 -12.83
N VAL A 142 8.15 1.92 -12.80
CA VAL A 142 7.34 3.08 -13.13
C VAL A 142 6.36 3.33 -11.99
N GLN A 143 6.46 4.52 -11.41
CA GLN A 143 5.48 5.05 -10.47
C GLN A 143 5.06 6.42 -10.98
N ALA A 144 3.95 6.47 -11.73
CA ALA A 144 3.53 7.67 -12.44
C ALA A 144 2.01 7.81 -12.54
N THR A 145 1.52 9.01 -12.29
CA THR A 145 0.14 9.41 -12.58
C THR A 145 -0.03 9.59 -14.10
N ARG A 146 -1.21 9.30 -14.65
CA ARG A 146 -1.64 9.64 -16.02
C ARG A 146 -1.38 11.08 -16.43
N SER A 147 -1.63 12.06 -15.57
CA SER A 147 -1.32 13.47 -15.84
C SER A 147 0.18 13.72 -16.04
N ASN A 148 1.04 12.96 -15.36
CA ASN A 148 2.49 13.05 -15.51
C ASN A 148 2.96 12.34 -16.79
N TYR A 149 2.54 11.10 -17.04
CA TYR A 149 3.08 10.33 -18.19
C TYR A 149 2.46 10.69 -19.54
N THR A 150 1.29 11.34 -19.59
CA THR A 150 0.74 11.89 -20.86
C THR A 150 1.43 13.18 -21.30
N GLN A 151 2.51 13.59 -20.61
CA GLN A 151 3.30 14.80 -20.87
C GLN A 151 2.46 16.09 -20.94
N ALA A 152 1.31 16.11 -20.26
CA ALA A 152 0.46 17.29 -20.19
C ALA A 152 1.21 18.50 -19.56
N HIS A 153 2.37 18.28 -18.93
CA HIS A 153 3.25 19.28 -18.32
C HIS A 153 4.44 19.77 -19.18
N ARG A 154 4.55 19.38 -20.47
CA ARG A 154 5.79 19.60 -21.27
C ARG A 154 7.06 19.03 -20.63
N GLY A 155 6.89 18.07 -19.72
CA GLY A 155 7.98 17.50 -18.97
C GLY A 155 8.68 16.33 -19.68
N ALA A 156 9.84 15.93 -19.14
CA ALA A 156 10.60 14.77 -19.55
C ALA A 156 9.72 13.51 -19.53
N ALA A 157 9.92 12.63 -20.50
CA ALA A 157 9.18 11.37 -20.57
C ALA A 157 9.48 10.52 -19.33
N VAL A 158 8.43 9.90 -18.76
CA VAL A 158 8.58 8.92 -17.69
C VAL A 158 9.37 7.74 -18.25
N LYS A 159 10.58 7.50 -17.71
CA LYS A 159 11.46 6.41 -18.12
C LYS A 159 10.71 5.07 -18.05
N TYR A 160 10.84 4.23 -19.07
CA TYR A 160 10.23 2.89 -19.19
C TYR A 160 8.69 2.84 -19.26
N ILE A 161 7.99 3.97 -19.40
CA ILE A 161 6.53 3.97 -19.47
C ILE A 161 5.97 3.14 -20.64
N GLU A 162 6.70 3.08 -21.75
CA GLU A 162 6.37 2.36 -22.98
C GLU A 162 6.15 0.86 -22.78
N TYR A 163 6.67 0.27 -21.70
CA TYR A 163 6.42 -1.13 -21.37
C TYR A 163 5.05 -1.35 -20.70
N PHE A 164 4.43 -0.30 -20.18
CA PHE A 164 3.16 -0.35 -19.44
C PHE A 164 1.99 0.30 -20.20
N VAL A 165 2.29 1.05 -21.26
CA VAL A 165 1.30 1.73 -22.11
C VAL A 165 1.46 1.37 -23.59
N GLY A 166 0.34 1.27 -24.31
CA GLY A 166 0.36 1.13 -25.77
C GLY A 166 0.61 -0.29 -26.31
N PRO A 167 0.76 -0.43 -27.64
CA PRO A 167 0.79 -1.71 -28.34
C PRO A 167 2.14 -2.45 -28.26
N GLY A 168 3.23 -1.75 -27.93
CA GLY A 168 4.57 -2.32 -27.76
C GLY A 168 4.85 -2.89 -26.36
N ARG A 169 3.83 -2.92 -25.49
CA ARG A 169 3.96 -3.47 -24.14
C ARG A 169 4.39 -4.94 -24.19
N GLY A 170 5.23 -5.32 -23.24
CA GLY A 170 5.72 -6.68 -23.10
C GLY A 170 4.62 -7.68 -22.67
N ARG A 171 5.03 -8.85 -22.20
CA ARG A 171 4.11 -9.89 -21.75
C ARG A 171 3.62 -9.60 -20.34
N VAL A 172 2.31 -9.38 -20.21
CA VAL A 172 1.68 -9.08 -18.91
C VAL A 172 1.69 -10.33 -18.02
N ILE A 173 2.27 -10.18 -16.82
CA ILE A 173 2.24 -11.15 -15.73
C ILE A 173 1.08 -10.84 -14.77
N ALA A 174 0.93 -9.56 -14.40
CA ALA A 174 -0.17 -9.04 -13.59
C ALA A 174 -0.59 -7.65 -14.09
N ASP A 175 -1.90 -7.35 -14.05
CA ASP A 175 -2.46 -6.05 -14.45
C ASP A 175 -3.84 -5.90 -13.81
N VAL A 176 -3.90 -5.17 -12.69
CA VAL A 176 -5.09 -5.09 -11.84
C VAL A 176 -5.21 -3.72 -11.18
N LEU A 177 -6.43 -3.22 -11.02
CA LEU A 177 -6.70 -2.04 -10.20
C LEU A 177 -6.74 -2.47 -8.72
N GLN A 178 -5.92 -1.85 -7.89
CA GLN A 178 -5.95 -2.05 -6.45
C GLN A 178 -6.22 -0.73 -5.74
N SER A 179 -7.01 -0.80 -4.67
CA SER A 179 -7.35 0.32 -3.77
C SER A 179 -6.12 0.82 -3.01
N GLU A 180 -6.10 2.12 -2.70
CA GLU A 180 -5.16 2.69 -1.73
C GLU A 180 -5.80 2.73 -0.32
N HIS A 181 -5.13 3.36 0.65
CA HIS A 181 -5.63 3.52 2.02
C HIS A 181 -7.06 4.09 2.07
N GLY A 182 -8.01 3.32 2.60
CA GLY A 182 -9.40 3.77 2.79
C GLY A 182 -9.55 4.78 3.94
N SER A 183 -8.58 4.85 4.85
CA SER A 183 -8.52 5.85 5.90
C SER A 183 -8.13 7.26 5.41
N TRP A 184 -7.41 7.38 4.29
CA TRP A 184 -6.83 8.66 3.85
C TRP A 184 -7.16 9.04 2.41
N PHE A 185 -7.52 8.08 1.55
CA PHE A 185 -7.95 8.37 0.19
C PHE A 185 -9.44 8.11 -0.02
N PHE A 186 -10.08 9.01 -0.74
CA PHE A 186 -11.44 8.80 -1.22
C PHE A 186 -11.43 7.97 -2.50
N ARG A 187 -11.77 6.69 -2.39
CA ARG A 187 -12.06 5.76 -3.51
C ARG A 187 -10.94 5.72 -4.55
N LYS A 188 -9.69 5.76 -4.08
CA LYS A 188 -8.51 5.79 -4.93
C LYS A 188 -8.08 4.37 -5.26
N SER A 189 -7.74 4.14 -6.54
CA SER A 189 -7.03 2.96 -6.98
C SER A 189 -5.89 3.31 -7.92
N ASN A 190 -4.84 2.50 -7.92
CA ASN A 190 -3.77 2.53 -8.91
C ASN A 190 -3.75 1.21 -9.70
N ARG A 191 -3.29 1.29 -10.95
CA ARG A 191 -3.09 0.13 -11.81
C ARG A 191 -1.74 -0.50 -11.48
N ASN A 192 -1.80 -1.65 -10.81
CA ASN A 192 -0.66 -2.45 -10.42
C ASN A 192 -0.32 -3.39 -11.58
N MET A 193 0.90 -3.31 -12.10
CA MET A 193 1.32 -4.02 -13.30
C MET A 193 2.66 -4.71 -13.09
N ILE A 194 2.77 -5.94 -13.57
CA ILE A 194 4.02 -6.65 -13.76
C ILE A 194 4.09 -7.05 -15.22
N VAL A 195 5.12 -6.57 -15.92
CA VAL A 195 5.28 -6.80 -17.37
C VAL A 195 6.66 -7.36 -17.64
N GLU A 196 6.72 -8.48 -18.34
CA GLU A 196 7.96 -9.03 -18.84
C GLU A 196 8.35 -8.38 -20.17
N ALA A 197 9.51 -7.74 -20.20
CA ALA A 197 10.03 -7.06 -21.37
C ALA A 197 10.42 -8.06 -22.47
N THR A 198 10.12 -7.72 -23.72
CA THR A 198 10.66 -8.41 -24.89
C THR A 198 11.83 -7.63 -25.46
N GLY A 199 12.99 -8.28 -25.61
CA GLY A 199 14.21 -7.64 -26.10
C GLY A 199 15.05 -6.99 -24.99
N ASP A 200 15.93 -6.07 -25.40
CA ASP A 200 16.85 -5.40 -24.49
C ASP A 200 16.18 -4.21 -23.79
N VAL A 201 16.56 -4.02 -22.53
CA VAL A 201 16.08 -2.92 -21.69
C VAL A 201 17.32 -2.16 -21.23
N PRO A 202 17.53 -0.90 -21.66
CA PRO A 202 18.65 -0.10 -21.17
C PRO A 202 18.58 0.03 -19.65
N LEU A 203 19.68 -0.23 -18.94
CA LEU A 203 19.78 0.01 -17.50
C LEU A 203 20.22 1.46 -17.26
N LEU A 204 19.46 2.20 -16.45
CA LEU A 204 19.75 3.59 -16.07
C LEU A 204 20.21 3.65 -14.61
N ASP A 205 20.99 4.68 -14.26
CA ASP A 205 21.71 4.76 -12.98
C ASP A 205 20.84 4.56 -11.72
N ASP A 206 19.63 5.12 -11.69
CA ASP A 206 18.72 5.01 -10.53
C ASP A 206 17.95 3.68 -10.49
N PHE A 207 18.32 2.71 -11.32
CA PHE A 207 17.62 1.44 -11.45
C PHE A 207 18.57 0.27 -11.22
N CYS A 208 18.05 -0.81 -10.66
CA CYS A 208 18.78 -2.06 -10.47
C CYS A 208 17.89 -3.26 -10.78
N TRP A 209 18.48 -4.30 -11.35
CA TRP A 209 17.81 -5.59 -11.57
C TRP A 209 18.05 -6.47 -10.35
N LEU A 210 16.97 -6.94 -9.73
CA LEU A 210 17.01 -7.82 -8.56
C LEU A 210 16.15 -9.06 -8.80
N THR A 211 16.55 -10.24 -8.30
CA THR A 211 15.67 -11.41 -8.30
C THR A 211 14.57 -11.27 -7.23
N LEU A 212 13.58 -12.19 -7.23
CA LEU A 212 12.62 -12.25 -6.12
C LEU A 212 13.28 -12.65 -4.80
N GLY A 213 14.30 -13.50 -4.80
CA GLY A 213 15.03 -13.88 -3.59
C GLY A 213 15.70 -12.66 -2.94
N GLN A 214 16.36 -11.82 -3.75
CA GLN A 214 16.94 -10.56 -3.28
C GLN A 214 15.86 -9.61 -2.74
N LEU A 215 14.75 -9.46 -3.46
CA LEU A 215 13.62 -8.66 -2.98
C LEU A 215 13.02 -9.20 -1.67
N GLY A 216 13.00 -10.52 -1.50
CA GLY A 216 12.58 -11.17 -0.26
C GLY A 216 13.49 -10.81 0.91
N GLU A 217 14.81 -10.83 0.72
CA GLU A 217 15.78 -10.38 1.72
C GLU A 217 15.60 -8.89 2.06
N LEU A 218 15.41 -8.03 1.05
CA LEU A 218 15.20 -6.59 1.24
C LEU A 218 13.86 -6.24 1.90
N LEU A 219 12.82 -7.07 1.72
CA LEU A 219 11.53 -6.92 2.41
C LEU A 219 11.64 -7.12 3.93
N HIS A 220 12.68 -7.80 4.43
CA HIS A 220 12.93 -7.94 5.86
C HIS A 220 13.62 -6.71 6.48
N GLN A 221 13.95 -5.71 5.67
CA GLN A 221 14.66 -4.52 6.11
C GLN A 221 13.72 -3.32 6.19
N ASP A 222 13.88 -2.55 7.26
CA ASP A 222 13.06 -1.39 7.53
C ASP A 222 13.23 -0.34 6.44
N HIS A 223 12.11 0.21 5.96
CA HIS A 223 12.08 1.35 5.04
C HIS A 223 12.88 1.15 3.74
N THR A 224 13.06 -0.09 3.26
CA THR A 224 13.83 -0.38 2.05
C THR A 224 12.96 -0.50 0.80
N VAL A 225 11.94 -1.36 0.83
CA VAL A 225 11.01 -1.58 -0.30
C VAL A 225 9.76 -0.76 -0.06
N ASN A 226 9.46 0.22 -0.93
CA ASN A 226 8.38 1.19 -0.70
C ASN A 226 6.98 0.55 -0.84
N MET A 227 5.95 1.28 -0.40
CA MET A 227 4.56 0.80 -0.41
C MET A 227 4.10 0.35 -1.80
N ASP A 228 4.40 1.15 -2.83
CA ASP A 228 4.01 0.88 -4.21
C ASP A 228 4.65 -0.40 -4.76
N SER A 229 5.90 -0.69 -4.39
CA SER A 229 6.56 -1.96 -4.71
C SER A 229 5.89 -3.13 -4.01
N ARG A 230 5.58 -3.01 -2.71
CA ARG A 230 4.94 -4.09 -1.94
C ARG A 230 3.57 -4.45 -2.51
N THR A 231 2.75 -3.47 -2.88
CA THR A 231 1.43 -3.73 -3.52
C THR A 231 1.56 -4.36 -4.90
N VAL A 232 2.55 -3.98 -5.71
CA VAL A 232 2.73 -4.63 -7.02
C VAL A 232 3.26 -6.06 -6.85
N LEU A 233 4.24 -6.27 -5.97
CA LEU A 233 4.80 -7.60 -5.69
C LEU A 233 3.76 -8.56 -5.11
N SER A 234 2.81 -8.09 -4.30
CA SER A 234 1.72 -8.93 -3.81
C SER A 234 0.82 -9.46 -4.92
N CYS A 235 0.84 -8.86 -6.12
CA CYS A 235 0.06 -9.30 -7.27
C CYS A 235 0.73 -10.44 -8.07
N LEU A 236 1.93 -10.88 -7.69
CA LEU A 236 2.59 -12.02 -8.32
C LEU A 236 1.75 -13.29 -8.15
N PRO A 237 1.60 -14.11 -9.20
CA PRO A 237 0.89 -15.36 -9.08
C PRO A 237 1.73 -16.37 -8.28
N VAL A 238 1.36 -16.58 -7.03
CA VAL A 238 1.95 -17.62 -6.18
C VAL A 238 1.23 -18.95 -6.42
N PRO A 239 1.95 -20.08 -6.57
CA PRO A 239 1.33 -21.39 -6.67
C PRO A 239 0.61 -21.77 -5.38
N ASP A 240 -0.49 -22.52 -5.50
CA ASP A 240 -1.13 -23.19 -4.38
C ASP A 240 -0.76 -24.69 -4.44
N PRO A 241 0.28 -25.14 -3.71
CA PRO A 241 0.74 -26.51 -3.80
C PRO A 241 -0.22 -27.51 -3.13
N THR A 242 -1.07 -27.07 -2.19
CA THR A 242 -1.93 -27.97 -1.43
C THR A 242 -3.36 -27.97 -1.96
N GLY A 243 -3.87 -26.82 -2.42
CA GLY A 243 -5.26 -26.68 -2.84
C GLY A 243 -6.25 -26.87 -1.69
N LEU A 244 -5.80 -26.71 -0.45
CA LEU A 244 -6.58 -26.95 0.78
C LEU A 244 -6.70 -25.66 1.59
N ALA A 245 -7.89 -25.42 2.13
CA ALA A 245 -8.19 -24.32 3.04
C ALA A 245 -9.34 -24.73 3.98
N LEU A 246 -9.47 -24.04 5.11
CA LEU A 246 -10.58 -24.23 6.06
C LEU A 246 -11.92 -23.87 5.41
N LEU A 247 -11.94 -22.76 4.67
CA LEU A 247 -13.07 -22.35 3.83
C LEU A 247 -12.74 -22.64 2.37
N PRO A 248 -13.55 -23.45 1.65
CA PRO A 248 -13.50 -23.50 0.20
C PRO A 248 -13.64 -22.10 -0.42
N ASP A 249 -13.04 -21.85 -1.58
CA ASP A 249 -13.07 -20.53 -2.23
C ASP A 249 -14.49 -19.95 -2.39
N THR A 250 -15.46 -20.81 -2.74
CA THR A 250 -16.87 -20.40 -2.85
C THR A 250 -17.44 -19.93 -1.51
N GLU A 251 -17.07 -20.58 -0.40
CA GLU A 251 -17.52 -20.20 0.94
C GLU A 251 -16.82 -18.93 1.42
N LEU A 252 -15.53 -18.77 1.14
CA LEU A 252 -14.81 -17.54 1.42
C LEU A 252 -15.42 -16.35 0.65
N LEU A 253 -15.71 -16.52 -0.64
CA LEU A 253 -16.39 -15.50 -1.45
C LEU A 253 -17.81 -15.21 -0.94
N SER A 254 -18.55 -16.25 -0.52
CA SER A 254 -19.87 -16.09 0.09
C SER A 254 -19.79 -15.31 1.40
N TRP A 255 -18.80 -15.59 2.24
CA TRP A 255 -18.55 -14.85 3.48
C TRP A 255 -18.24 -13.38 3.19
N ILE A 256 -17.30 -13.08 2.28
CA ILE A 256 -16.98 -11.69 1.87
C ILE A 256 -18.23 -10.97 1.34
N THR A 257 -19.06 -11.66 0.56
CA THR A 257 -20.31 -11.10 0.05
C THR A 257 -21.29 -10.77 1.18
N GLY A 258 -21.39 -11.64 2.19
CA GLY A 258 -22.15 -11.38 3.41
C GLY A 258 -21.64 -10.15 4.16
N GLU A 259 -20.33 -10.05 4.36
CA GLU A 259 -19.67 -8.90 4.99
C GLU A 259 -19.97 -7.59 4.23
N ARG A 260 -19.86 -7.58 2.89
CA ARG A 260 -20.20 -6.37 2.10
C ARG A 260 -21.67 -5.97 2.18
N SER A 261 -22.57 -6.93 2.42
CA SER A 261 -24.01 -6.69 2.37
C SER A 261 -24.60 -6.29 3.72
N ARG A 262 -23.90 -6.54 4.83
CA ARG A 262 -24.44 -6.35 6.19
C ARG A 262 -24.15 -4.98 6.81
N HIS A 263 -23.27 -4.18 6.20
CA HIS A 263 -22.96 -2.83 6.66
C HIS A 263 -23.70 -1.76 5.83
N ASP A 264 -24.37 -0.81 6.49
CA ASP A 264 -24.96 0.38 5.85
C ASP A 264 -24.06 1.60 6.10
N VAL A 265 -23.09 1.77 5.20
CA VAL A 265 -22.07 2.81 5.27
C VAL A 265 -22.32 3.85 4.19
N ARG A 266 -22.35 5.12 4.60
CA ARG A 266 -22.39 6.27 3.69
C ARG A 266 -21.16 7.13 3.91
N ALA A 267 -20.53 7.51 2.81
CA ALA A 267 -19.34 8.35 2.82
C ALA A 267 -19.51 9.47 1.78
N ASP A 268 -19.87 10.65 2.27
CA ASP A 268 -20.16 11.82 1.46
C ASP A 268 -19.02 12.83 1.54
N ARG A 269 -18.55 13.28 0.38
CA ARG A 269 -17.58 14.38 0.32
C ARG A 269 -18.24 15.68 0.71
N VAL A 270 -17.62 16.42 1.63
CA VAL A 270 -18.09 17.71 2.13
C VAL A 270 -16.97 18.76 1.97
N PRO A 271 -17.28 20.07 2.05
CA PRO A 271 -16.27 21.11 2.12
C PRO A 271 -15.26 20.87 3.26
N LEU A 272 -13.98 21.14 3.01
CA LEU A 272 -12.94 21.10 4.06
C LEU A 272 -13.09 22.28 5.05
N ALA A 273 -13.64 23.41 4.59
CA ALA A 273 -13.94 24.55 5.47
C ALA A 273 -14.98 24.15 6.53
N GLY A 274 -14.66 24.43 7.80
CA GLY A 274 -15.59 24.21 8.92
C GLY A 274 -15.84 22.75 9.25
N LEU A 275 -14.95 21.85 8.82
CA LEU A 275 -15.08 20.42 9.06
C LEU A 275 -15.14 20.10 10.58
N PRO A 276 -16.23 19.49 11.09
CA PRO A 276 -16.40 19.22 12.51
C PRO A 276 -15.26 18.37 13.08
N GLY A 277 -14.78 18.70 14.29
CA GLY A 277 -13.69 17.99 14.97
C GLY A 277 -12.27 18.30 14.45
N TRP A 278 -12.14 19.08 13.38
CA TRP A 278 -10.84 19.42 12.77
C TRP A 278 -10.59 20.91 12.75
N ARG A 279 -9.34 21.29 13.00
CA ARG A 279 -8.91 22.70 13.07
C ARG A 279 -7.78 22.96 12.10
N ARG A 280 -7.92 24.02 11.30
CA ARG A 280 -6.87 24.54 10.43
C ARG A 280 -6.09 25.63 11.16
N HIS A 281 -4.79 25.42 11.30
CA HIS A 281 -3.80 26.39 11.74
C HIS A 281 -2.95 26.88 10.56
N GLU A 282 -1.96 27.72 10.84
CA GLU A 282 -1.01 28.22 9.84
C GLU A 282 -0.18 27.10 9.18
N THR A 283 0.19 26.08 9.96
CA THR A 283 1.14 25.03 9.53
C THR A 283 0.52 23.63 9.40
N ALA A 284 -0.71 23.42 9.89
CA ALA A 284 -1.34 22.10 9.89
C ALA A 284 -2.87 22.16 9.94
N ILE A 285 -3.53 21.11 9.44
CA ILE A 285 -4.92 20.78 9.78
C ILE A 285 -4.87 19.54 10.67
N GLU A 286 -5.43 19.61 11.87
CA GLU A 286 -5.36 18.51 12.84
C GLU A 286 -6.69 18.31 13.58
N HIS A 287 -6.90 17.09 14.06
CA HIS A 287 -8.06 16.77 14.89
C HIS A 287 -7.93 17.49 16.25
N GLU A 288 -9.03 17.98 16.81
CA GLU A 288 -9.00 18.81 18.03
C GLU A 288 -8.48 18.07 19.27
N ASP A 289 -8.61 16.75 19.29
CA ASP A 289 -8.06 15.89 20.32
C ASP A 289 -6.67 15.31 19.99
N GLY A 290 -6.02 15.77 18.92
CA GLY A 290 -4.67 15.33 18.54
C GLY A 290 -4.58 13.87 18.07
N ARG A 291 -5.67 13.28 17.56
CA ARG A 291 -5.73 11.92 17.03
C ARG A 291 -5.65 11.87 15.50
N TYR A 292 -5.48 10.66 14.99
CA TYR A 292 -5.51 10.25 13.59
C TYR A 292 -4.28 10.71 12.80
N PHE A 293 -4.33 11.91 12.24
CA PHE A 293 -3.29 12.45 11.38
C PHE A 293 -3.39 13.97 11.31
N LYS A 294 -2.36 14.58 10.70
CA LYS A 294 -2.32 16.00 10.35
C LYS A 294 -2.17 16.15 8.84
N VAL A 295 -2.78 17.17 8.27
CA VAL A 295 -2.40 17.66 6.93
C VAL A 295 -1.36 18.74 7.13
N VAL A 296 -0.18 18.58 6.54
CA VAL A 296 0.95 19.53 6.66
C VAL A 296 1.42 19.96 5.28
N ALA A 297 2.21 21.03 5.21
CA ALA A 297 2.84 21.48 3.97
C ALA A 297 4.37 21.33 4.05
N VAL A 298 4.99 20.94 2.94
CA VAL A 298 6.44 20.82 2.82
C VAL A 298 6.96 21.54 1.58
N ALA A 299 8.17 22.09 1.70
CA ALA A 299 9.02 22.48 0.58
C ALA A 299 10.04 21.38 0.32
N VAL A 300 10.20 21.00 -0.94
CA VAL A 300 11.08 19.91 -1.37
C VAL A 300 12.11 20.47 -2.33
N ARG A 301 13.35 20.00 -2.21
CA ARG A 301 14.41 20.14 -3.21
C ARG A 301 14.94 18.76 -3.57
N ALA A 302 15.11 18.49 -4.86
CA ALA A 302 15.52 17.20 -5.37
C ALA A 302 16.37 17.33 -6.64
N GLY A 303 17.67 17.06 -6.55
CA GLY A 303 18.60 17.22 -7.67
C GLY A 303 18.39 16.26 -8.86
N ASN A 304 17.73 15.12 -8.67
CA ASN A 304 17.49 14.12 -9.74
C ASN A 304 16.11 14.15 -10.37
N ARG A 305 15.22 15.02 -9.90
CA ARG A 305 13.89 15.16 -10.49
C ARG A 305 13.90 16.30 -11.49
N GLU A 306 13.03 16.17 -12.48
CA GLU A 306 12.86 17.19 -13.51
C GLU A 306 12.53 18.57 -12.92
N VAL A 307 11.68 18.59 -11.90
CA VAL A 307 11.40 19.77 -11.09
C VAL A 307 12.30 19.70 -9.86
N THR A 308 13.33 20.52 -9.83
CA THR A 308 14.37 20.47 -8.78
C THR A 308 13.90 21.04 -7.44
N GLY A 309 12.75 21.70 -7.40
CA GLY A 309 12.08 22.05 -6.17
C GLY A 309 10.60 22.37 -6.36
N TRP A 310 9.78 21.96 -5.40
CA TRP A 310 8.34 22.19 -5.39
C TRP A 310 7.84 22.24 -3.95
N THR A 311 6.56 22.60 -3.78
CA THR A 311 5.89 22.50 -2.48
C THR A 311 4.63 21.66 -2.60
N GLN A 312 4.26 20.93 -1.57
CA GLN A 312 3.03 20.13 -1.58
C GLN A 312 2.48 19.87 -0.17
N PRO A 313 1.19 19.57 -0.04
CA PRO A 313 0.66 18.97 1.17
C PRO A 313 1.09 17.50 1.32
N LEU A 314 1.13 17.04 2.56
CA LEU A 314 1.30 15.63 2.96
C LEU A 314 0.40 15.32 4.15
N PHE A 315 -0.01 14.05 4.30
CA PHE A 315 -0.71 13.54 5.47
C PHE A 315 0.31 12.90 6.42
N GLU A 316 0.29 13.26 7.70
CA GLU A 316 1.21 12.75 8.71
C GLU A 316 0.42 12.09 9.85
N PRO A 317 0.47 10.75 10.00
CA PRO A 317 -0.13 10.09 11.16
C PRO A 317 0.46 10.60 12.47
N VAL A 318 -0.36 10.64 13.52
CA VAL A 318 0.07 11.19 14.83
C VAL A 318 1.09 10.29 15.54
N ALA A 319 1.17 9.02 15.15
CA ALA A 319 2.09 8.04 15.70
C ALA A 319 2.24 6.82 14.76
N PRO A 320 3.26 5.97 14.96
CA PRO A 320 3.42 4.74 14.19
C PRO A 320 2.23 3.79 14.31
N GLY A 321 1.83 3.18 13.20
CA GLY A 321 0.81 2.15 13.16
C GLY A 321 1.32 0.76 13.57
N VAL A 322 0.38 -0.15 13.79
CA VAL A 322 0.62 -1.59 13.90
C VAL A 322 -0.29 -2.29 12.90
N THR A 323 0.31 -3.16 12.09
CA THR A 323 -0.35 -3.93 11.04
C THR A 323 0.09 -5.38 11.15
N ALA A 324 -0.82 -6.29 11.49
CA ALA A 324 -0.45 -7.67 11.78
C ALA A 324 -1.46 -8.70 11.29
N PHE A 325 -0.95 -9.83 10.78
CA PHE A 325 -1.71 -11.07 10.68
C PHE A 325 -1.39 -11.98 11.86
N LEU A 326 -2.44 -12.51 12.50
CA LEU A 326 -2.32 -13.73 13.30
C LEU A 326 -2.30 -14.94 12.37
N VAL A 327 -1.41 -15.88 12.66
CA VAL A 327 -1.17 -17.10 11.89
C VAL A 327 -1.54 -18.31 12.74
N ARG A 328 -2.26 -19.26 12.15
CA ARG A 328 -2.52 -20.60 12.70
C ARG A 328 -2.38 -21.65 11.62
N GLU A 329 -2.00 -22.86 12.02
CA GLU A 329 -1.98 -24.02 11.12
C GLU A 329 -3.19 -24.93 11.37
N PHE A 330 -3.88 -25.29 10.29
CA PHE A 330 -5.01 -26.22 10.31
C PHE A 330 -4.69 -27.37 9.36
N GLY A 331 -4.54 -28.58 9.90
CA GLY A 331 -4.12 -29.74 9.10
C GLY A 331 -2.76 -29.58 8.43
N GLY A 332 -1.84 -28.82 9.04
CA GLY A 332 -0.53 -28.48 8.48
C GLY A 332 -0.56 -27.37 7.42
N ILE A 333 -1.71 -26.72 7.20
CA ILE A 333 -1.87 -25.62 6.24
C ILE A 333 -1.91 -24.28 6.98
N PRO A 334 -0.98 -23.36 6.72
CA PRO A 334 -0.97 -22.04 7.35
C PRO A 334 -2.15 -21.19 6.85
N HIS A 335 -2.86 -20.58 7.79
CA HIS A 335 -3.92 -19.61 7.55
C HIS A 335 -3.59 -18.32 8.29
N VAL A 336 -4.05 -17.21 7.73
CA VAL A 336 -4.04 -15.90 8.39
C VAL A 336 -5.46 -15.48 8.72
N LEU A 337 -5.62 -14.78 9.84
CA LEU A 337 -6.91 -14.27 10.26
C LEU A 337 -7.19 -12.92 9.58
N VAL A 338 -8.01 -12.90 8.55
CA VAL A 338 -8.38 -11.65 7.85
C VAL A 338 -9.54 -10.94 8.56
N HIS A 339 -9.62 -9.64 8.38
CA HIS A 339 -10.73 -8.80 8.86
C HIS A 339 -11.40 -8.12 7.66
N ALA A 340 -12.71 -8.29 7.46
CA ALA A 340 -13.48 -7.48 6.53
C ALA A 340 -13.67 -6.07 7.11
N ARG A 341 -12.79 -5.13 6.73
CA ARG A 341 -12.74 -3.80 7.34
C ARG A 341 -13.66 -2.82 6.62
N VAL A 342 -14.40 -2.03 7.40
CA VAL A 342 -15.08 -0.83 6.92
C VAL A 342 -14.16 0.38 7.07
N GLU A 343 -13.91 1.10 5.98
CA GLU A 343 -13.20 2.38 5.99
C GLU A 343 -13.92 3.39 5.09
N GLY A 344 -14.00 4.66 5.52
CA GLY A 344 -14.80 5.69 4.85
C GLY A 344 -14.38 5.99 3.40
N GLY A 345 -13.12 5.70 3.06
CA GLY A 345 -12.58 5.89 1.72
C GLY A 345 -12.78 4.71 0.77
N PHE A 346 -13.29 3.55 1.24
CA PHE A 346 -13.51 2.41 0.36
C PHE A 346 -14.63 2.66 -0.66
N LEU A 347 -14.51 1.98 -1.80
CA LEU A 347 -15.50 2.04 -2.87
C LEU A 347 -16.69 1.10 -2.59
N ASP A 348 -16.41 -0.11 -2.09
CA ASP A 348 -17.33 -1.24 -2.03
C ASP A 348 -17.53 -1.75 -0.58
N THR A 349 -17.74 -0.80 0.34
CA THR A 349 -18.03 -1.01 1.77
C THR A 349 -16.89 -1.63 2.59
N VAL A 350 -16.52 -2.89 2.29
CA VAL A 350 -15.43 -3.59 2.96
C VAL A 350 -14.34 -4.07 2.01
N GLU A 351 -13.11 -4.07 2.51
CA GLU A 351 -11.99 -4.80 1.94
C GLU A 351 -11.33 -5.65 3.03
N LEU A 352 -10.72 -6.78 2.65
CA LEU A 352 -9.98 -7.62 3.58
C LEU A 352 -8.70 -6.91 4.00
N GLY A 353 -8.62 -6.61 5.29
CA GLY A 353 -7.44 -6.11 5.96
C GLY A 353 -6.78 -7.14 6.87
N PRO A 354 -5.63 -6.78 7.46
CA PRO A 354 -4.96 -7.57 8.47
C PRO A 354 -5.81 -7.77 9.73
N THR A 355 -5.45 -8.77 10.54
CA THR A 355 -6.12 -9.07 11.81
C THR A 355 -6.19 -7.82 12.70
N VAL A 356 -5.05 -7.13 12.79
CA VAL A 356 -4.90 -5.85 13.49
C VAL A 356 -4.36 -4.83 12.50
N GLN A 357 -5.01 -3.68 12.40
CA GLN A 357 -4.58 -2.53 11.60
C GLN A 357 -5.09 -1.26 12.27
N TYR A 358 -4.19 -0.54 12.96
CA TYR A 358 -4.55 0.66 13.71
C TYR A 358 -3.32 1.48 14.15
N THR A 359 -3.56 2.68 14.66
CA THR A 359 -2.56 3.50 15.38
C THR A 359 -2.90 3.47 16.87
N PRO A 360 -2.01 2.97 17.76
CA PRO A 360 -2.29 2.82 19.19
C PRO A 360 -2.87 4.05 19.88
N GLU A 361 -2.31 5.21 19.56
CA GLU A 361 -2.58 6.51 20.16
C GLU A 361 -4.02 6.97 19.85
N ASN A 362 -4.61 6.50 18.76
CA ASN A 362 -6.02 6.80 18.43
C ASN A 362 -7.00 6.11 19.38
N TYR A 363 -6.58 5.05 20.07
CA TYR A 363 -7.42 4.24 20.95
C TYR A 363 -6.99 4.31 22.42
N ALA A 364 -5.93 5.05 22.74
CA ALA A 364 -5.40 5.19 24.10
C ALA A 364 -6.41 5.80 25.08
N HIS A 365 -7.37 6.58 24.57
CA HIS A 365 -8.45 7.19 25.35
C HIS A 365 -9.61 6.23 25.68
N LEU A 366 -9.67 5.08 25.01
CA LEU A 366 -10.75 4.09 25.20
C LEU A 366 -10.37 3.06 26.28
N PRO A 367 -11.36 2.50 26.99
CA PRO A 367 -11.18 1.30 27.80
C PRO A 367 -10.61 0.15 26.99
N GLU A 368 -9.85 -0.75 27.64
CA GLU A 368 -9.20 -1.90 26.99
C GLU A 368 -10.17 -2.75 26.14
N LYS A 369 -11.37 -3.02 26.68
CA LYS A 369 -12.45 -3.77 26.00
C LYS A 369 -13.00 -3.13 24.71
N GLU A 370 -12.71 -1.85 24.48
CA GLU A 370 -13.16 -1.07 23.31
C GLU A 370 -12.02 -0.84 22.30
N ARG A 371 -10.82 -1.36 22.59
CA ARG A 371 -9.69 -1.36 21.65
C ARG A 371 -9.89 -2.44 20.58
N PRO A 372 -9.16 -2.36 19.45
CA PRO A 372 -9.28 -3.34 18.37
C PRO A 372 -9.06 -4.77 18.88
N LEU A 373 -9.91 -5.69 18.42
CA LEU A 373 -9.77 -7.12 18.73
C LEU A 373 -8.38 -7.63 18.33
N PHE A 374 -7.90 -8.62 19.08
CA PHE A 374 -6.58 -9.27 18.91
C PHE A 374 -5.36 -8.37 19.12
N LEU A 375 -5.56 -7.12 19.53
CA LEU A 375 -4.47 -6.21 19.73
C LEU A 375 -3.48 -6.73 20.77
N ASP A 376 -3.98 -7.08 21.96
CA ASP A 376 -3.10 -7.48 23.06
C ASP A 376 -2.37 -8.79 22.72
N THR A 377 -2.98 -9.68 21.95
CA THR A 377 -2.32 -10.87 21.39
C THR A 377 -1.10 -10.49 20.54
N VAL A 378 -1.23 -9.49 19.66
CA VAL A 378 -0.13 -9.03 18.79
C VAL A 378 0.95 -8.32 19.60
N LEU A 379 0.57 -7.44 20.54
CA LEU A 379 1.54 -6.65 21.32
C LEU A 379 2.29 -7.48 22.36
N ALA A 380 1.64 -8.50 22.94
CA ALA A 380 2.24 -9.38 23.94
C ALA A 380 3.06 -10.54 23.32
N ALA A 381 3.08 -10.67 22.00
CA ALA A 381 3.79 -11.76 21.32
C ALA A 381 5.31 -11.69 21.60
N GLY A 382 5.86 -12.81 22.10
CA GLY A 382 7.30 -13.00 22.27
C GLY A 382 8.02 -13.16 20.92
N PRO A 383 9.34 -12.92 20.86
CA PRO A 383 10.13 -13.05 19.63
C PRO A 383 10.05 -14.45 18.97
N ASP A 384 9.83 -15.50 19.76
CA ASP A 384 9.67 -16.89 19.32
C ASP A 384 8.39 -17.13 18.50
N ARG A 385 7.41 -16.21 18.59
CA ARG A 385 6.14 -16.27 17.87
C ARG A 385 6.06 -15.30 16.70
N ILE A 386 7.06 -14.43 16.52
CA ILE A 386 7.08 -13.44 15.45
C ILE A 386 7.80 -14.06 14.25
N ARG A 387 7.02 -14.53 13.26
CA ARG A 387 7.57 -15.08 12.00
C ARG A 387 8.19 -14.01 11.11
N TYR A 388 7.69 -12.79 11.22
CA TYR A 388 8.17 -11.63 10.47
C TYR A 388 7.92 -10.35 11.26
N GLY A 389 8.89 -9.44 11.22
CA GLY A 389 8.74 -8.10 11.78
C GLY A 389 9.66 -7.09 11.11
N ALA A 390 9.07 -6.03 10.57
CA ALA A 390 9.79 -4.88 10.00
C ALA A 390 8.98 -3.59 10.14
N LEU A 391 9.65 -2.45 10.06
CA LEU A 391 9.03 -1.13 9.94
C LEU A 391 8.92 -0.76 8.47
N HIS A 392 7.69 -0.59 8.00
CA HIS A 392 7.41 -0.13 6.65
C HIS A 392 6.78 1.25 6.68
N SER A 393 7.09 2.07 5.66
CA SER A 393 6.39 3.33 5.43
C SER A 393 5.42 3.25 4.25
N GLU A 394 4.39 4.11 4.30
CA GLU A 394 3.41 4.30 3.23
C GLU A 394 3.96 5.18 2.08
N GLU A 395 3.16 5.44 1.03
CA GLU A 395 3.57 6.23 -0.15
C GLU A 395 4.12 7.63 0.24
N GLY A 396 5.44 7.82 0.18
CA GLY A 396 6.09 9.08 0.54
C GLY A 396 5.72 10.27 -0.35
N GLY A 397 5.07 10.04 -1.49
CA GLY A 397 4.47 11.09 -2.31
C GLY A 397 3.25 11.75 -1.68
N ARG A 398 2.63 11.14 -0.68
CA ARG A 398 1.38 11.61 -0.03
C ARG A 398 1.45 11.60 1.49
N PHE A 399 2.29 10.74 2.07
CA PHE A 399 2.35 10.54 3.50
C PHE A 399 3.72 10.88 4.07
N LEU A 400 3.76 11.78 5.05
CA LEU A 400 4.98 12.15 5.76
C LEU A 400 5.12 11.26 7.00
N ASN A 401 6.23 10.52 7.10
CA ASN A 401 6.55 9.67 8.25
C ASN A 401 5.44 8.69 8.66
N ALA A 402 4.60 8.28 7.70
CA ALA A 402 3.58 7.27 7.94
C ALA A 402 4.24 5.90 8.01
N VAL A 403 4.60 5.49 9.22
CA VAL A 403 5.31 4.24 9.51
C VAL A 403 4.38 3.28 10.24
N SER A 404 4.42 2.01 9.88
CA SER A 404 3.73 0.92 10.57
C SER A 404 4.71 -0.20 10.92
N ARG A 405 4.57 -0.78 12.12
CA ARG A 405 5.18 -2.07 12.45
C ARG A 405 4.35 -3.17 11.81
N CYS A 406 4.93 -3.84 10.82
CA CYS A 406 4.30 -4.94 10.09
C CYS A 406 4.73 -6.28 10.68
N LEU A 407 3.76 -7.12 11.06
CA LEU A 407 4.02 -8.35 11.81
C LEU A 407 3.26 -9.56 11.24
N LEU A 408 3.90 -10.73 11.32
CA LEU A 408 3.24 -12.03 11.22
C LEU A 408 3.46 -12.77 12.54
N VAL A 409 2.38 -13.08 13.24
CA VAL A 409 2.43 -13.57 14.62
C VAL A 409 1.72 -14.91 14.75
N ASP A 410 2.41 -15.93 15.23
CA ASP A 410 1.78 -17.20 15.59
C ASP A 410 0.82 -17.03 16.75
N ALA A 411 -0.42 -17.48 16.58
CA ALA A 411 -1.46 -17.47 17.60
C ALA A 411 -1.79 -18.88 18.07
N THR A 412 -2.11 -18.99 19.36
CA THR A 412 -2.69 -20.21 19.91
C THR A 412 -4.21 -20.24 19.67
N GLU A 413 -4.83 -21.41 19.85
CA GLU A 413 -6.29 -21.55 19.77
C GLU A 413 -7.04 -20.68 20.79
N ALA A 414 -6.45 -20.47 21.98
CA ALA A 414 -7.04 -19.63 23.02
C ALA A 414 -7.02 -18.14 22.67
N GLU A 415 -6.05 -17.70 21.86
CA GLU A 415 -5.90 -16.29 21.47
C GLU A 415 -6.64 -15.96 20.17
N ALA A 416 -6.71 -16.92 19.24
CA ALA A 416 -7.42 -16.79 17.98
C ALA A 416 -8.20 -18.09 17.71
N PRO A 417 -9.50 -18.15 18.06
CA PRO A 417 -10.30 -19.38 18.00
C PRO A 417 -10.51 -19.90 16.57
N LEU A 418 -10.94 -21.16 16.45
CA LEU A 418 -11.27 -21.76 15.15
C LEU A 418 -12.43 -21.01 14.48
N ASP A 419 -13.48 -20.72 15.26
CA ASP A 419 -14.61 -19.89 14.85
C ASP A 419 -14.32 -18.43 15.23
N PRO A 420 -13.95 -17.56 14.28
CA PRO A 420 -13.56 -16.20 14.60
C PRO A 420 -14.76 -15.33 15.00
N PRO A 421 -14.53 -14.20 15.68
CA PRO A 421 -15.58 -13.22 15.94
C PRO A 421 -16.13 -12.61 14.63
N PRO A 422 -17.32 -11.97 14.66
CA PRO A 422 -17.90 -11.32 13.49
C PRO A 422 -16.93 -10.37 12.79
N GLY A 423 -16.93 -10.37 11.46
CA GLY A 423 -15.99 -9.60 10.65
C GLY A 423 -14.65 -10.27 10.38
N TYR A 424 -14.36 -11.42 11.00
CA TYR A 424 -13.11 -12.14 10.81
C TYR A 424 -13.31 -13.52 10.17
N ALA A 425 -12.33 -13.96 9.37
CA ALA A 425 -12.29 -15.30 8.79
C ALA A 425 -10.85 -15.80 8.63
N TRP A 426 -10.65 -17.11 8.72
CA TRP A 426 -9.38 -17.73 8.35
C TRP A 426 -9.29 -17.88 6.82
N ALA A 427 -8.21 -17.40 6.23
CA ALA A 427 -7.91 -17.56 4.80
C ALA A 427 -6.45 -17.97 4.61
N THR A 428 -6.16 -18.76 3.59
CA THR A 428 -4.75 -19.08 3.26
C THR A 428 -4.10 -17.94 2.47
N PRO A 429 -2.77 -17.76 2.54
CA PRO A 429 -2.05 -16.84 1.66
C PRO A 429 -2.29 -17.12 0.16
N ALA A 430 -2.54 -18.39 -0.21
CA ALA A 430 -2.88 -18.78 -1.58
C ALA A 430 -4.25 -18.23 -2.01
N GLN A 431 -5.27 -18.30 -1.14
CA GLN A 431 -6.58 -17.69 -1.40
C GLN A 431 -6.46 -16.18 -1.57
N LEU A 432 -5.66 -15.51 -0.72
CA LEU A 432 -5.37 -14.09 -0.81
C LEU A 432 -4.67 -13.73 -2.14
N SER A 433 -3.73 -14.57 -2.59
CA SER A 433 -3.06 -14.45 -3.90
C SER A 433 -3.99 -14.71 -5.09
N GLY A 434 -5.08 -15.45 -4.88
CA GLY A 434 -6.18 -15.57 -5.85
C GLY A 434 -7.02 -14.29 -5.92
N LEU A 435 -7.41 -13.75 -4.77
CA LEU A 435 -8.27 -12.58 -4.64
C LEU A 435 -7.60 -11.28 -5.11
N VAL A 436 -6.28 -11.13 -4.92
CA VAL A 436 -5.52 -9.93 -5.37
C VAL A 436 -5.48 -9.76 -6.89
N ARG A 437 -5.93 -10.76 -7.66
CA ARG A 437 -6.15 -10.64 -9.11
C ARG A 437 -7.39 -9.80 -9.45
N HIS A 438 -8.17 -9.44 -8.44
CA HIS A 438 -9.37 -8.62 -8.52
C HIS A 438 -9.22 -7.41 -7.60
N GLY A 439 -9.79 -6.28 -8.00
CA GLY A 439 -9.82 -5.08 -7.16
C GLY A 439 -10.79 -5.22 -5.99
N HIS A 440 -10.60 -4.40 -4.97
CA HIS A 440 -11.48 -4.25 -3.80
C HIS A 440 -11.64 -5.49 -2.92
N TYR A 441 -10.81 -6.52 -3.09
CA TYR A 441 -10.80 -7.66 -2.17
C TYR A 441 -9.82 -7.47 -1.02
N LEU A 442 -8.59 -7.02 -1.28
CA LEU A 442 -7.56 -6.83 -0.26
C LEU A 442 -7.18 -5.36 -0.20
N ASN A 443 -7.17 -4.80 1.02
CA ASN A 443 -6.66 -3.45 1.23
C ASN A 443 -5.12 -3.42 1.13
N VAL A 444 -4.53 -2.22 1.08
CA VAL A 444 -3.09 -2.04 0.85
C VAL A 444 -2.21 -2.62 1.96
N GLN A 445 -2.70 -2.63 3.19
CA GLN A 445 -2.01 -3.19 4.34
C GLN A 445 -1.96 -4.73 4.28
N ALA A 446 -3.07 -5.38 3.92
CA ALA A 446 -3.11 -6.82 3.67
C ALA A 446 -2.22 -7.21 2.49
N ARG A 447 -2.18 -6.39 1.43
CA ARG A 447 -1.26 -6.60 0.29
C ARG A 447 0.21 -6.46 0.69
N THR A 448 0.54 -5.50 1.56
CA THR A 448 1.90 -5.39 2.14
C THR A 448 2.27 -6.67 2.89
N LEU A 449 1.42 -7.15 3.81
CA LEU A 449 1.71 -8.37 4.55
C LEU A 449 1.70 -9.63 3.66
N LEU A 450 0.88 -9.68 2.61
CA LEU A 450 0.90 -10.76 1.61
C LEU A 450 2.23 -10.80 0.85
N ALA A 451 2.79 -9.64 0.47
CA ALA A 451 4.12 -9.59 -0.13
C ALA A 451 5.19 -10.11 0.85
N CYS A 452 5.09 -9.78 2.14
CA CYS A 452 6.00 -10.30 3.17
C CYS A 452 5.82 -11.82 3.39
N LEU A 453 4.59 -12.34 3.41
CA LEU A 453 4.31 -13.77 3.48
C LEU A 453 4.92 -14.53 2.29
N ASN A 454 4.77 -13.98 1.09
CA ASN A 454 5.31 -14.58 -0.13
C ASN A 454 6.85 -14.54 -0.16
N ALA A 455 7.48 -13.61 0.57
CA ALA A 455 8.92 -13.52 0.71
C ALA A 455 9.51 -14.51 1.74
N LEU A 456 8.67 -15.09 2.61
CA LEU A 456 9.07 -16.14 3.56
C LEU A 456 8.96 -17.56 2.99
N ALA A 457 8.21 -17.72 1.90
CA ALA A 457 7.73 -18.99 1.38
C ALA A 457 8.74 -19.75 0.51
#